data_AF-A0A9P7QIB6-F1
#
_entry.id   AF-A0A9P7QIB6-F1
#
_cell.length_a   1.000
_cell.length_b   1.000
_cell.length_c   1.000
_cell.angle_alpha   90.00
_cell.angle_beta   90.00
_cell.angle_gamma   90.00
#
_symmetry.space_group_name_H-M   'P 1'
#
loop_
_entity.id
_entity.type
_entity.pdbx_description
1 polymer ?
#
loop_
_entity_poly.entity_id
_entity_poly.type
_entity_poly.pdbx_seq_one_letter_code
_entity_poly.pdbx_strand_id
1 'polypeptide(L)'
;MVEIRKVCSRISTNESRLIHQPLILPVADRRASDRRRERMQELDAQIGTPLLMKSNPGNSLELCHQYLKLLDAEFPESATALHVRLYLQAFQICAVHGDEARASVFGKRAYEACLLCKGEDSPSTKSYKFYSQHPAEHFNFQKCGQRWKTSMDMVDESLETEKFEKWLWRA
;
A
#
# COMPACT_ATOMS: atom_id res chain seq x y z
N MET A 1 60.80 15.99 22.31
CA MET A 1 59.80 15.90 21.23
C MET A 1 59.48 14.43 21.06
N VAL A 2 58.31 13.88 21.34
CA VAL A 2 56.94 14.39 21.46
C VAL A 2 56.19 13.54 22.50
N GLU A 3 55.34 14.18 23.29
CA GLU A 3 54.51 13.62 24.36
C GLU A 3 53.26 12.93 23.74
N ILE A 4 53.07 11.63 24.02
CA ILE A 4 51.86 10.88 23.63
C ILE A 4 50.96 10.76 24.86
N ARG A 5 50.09 11.74 25.10
CA ARG A 5 48.89 11.60 25.96
C ARG A 5 47.82 12.61 25.56
N LYS A 6 46.75 12.13 24.92
CA LYS A 6 45.33 12.55 25.08
C LYS A 6 44.47 11.90 23.98
N VAL A 7 44.14 10.62 24.16
CA VAL A 7 42.93 10.06 23.54
C VAL A 7 41.77 10.46 24.45
N CYS A 8 41.21 11.64 24.16
CA CYS A 8 40.06 12.19 24.86
C CYS A 8 38.80 11.50 24.34
N SER A 9 38.31 10.52 25.10
CA SER A 9 36.89 10.32 25.42
C SER A 9 35.85 10.93 24.46
N ARG A 10 35.48 10.18 23.41
CA ARG A 10 34.17 10.31 22.73
C ARG A 10 33.62 8.95 22.28
N ILE A 11 33.58 8.00 23.22
CA ILE A 11 32.71 6.81 23.09
C ILE A 11 31.70 6.90 24.23
N SER A 12 30.70 7.76 24.03
CA SER A 12 29.49 7.88 24.84
C SER A 12 28.64 8.90 24.09
N THR A 13 27.79 8.52 23.15
CA THR A 13 26.49 7.90 23.41
C THR A 13 25.84 7.70 22.04
N ASN A 14 25.74 6.47 21.51
CA ASN A 14 24.85 6.24 20.37
C ASN A 14 24.35 4.79 20.22
N GLU A 15 24.21 4.07 21.33
CA GLU A 15 23.71 2.68 21.33
C GLU A 15 22.56 2.48 22.33
N SER A 16 21.61 3.41 22.34
CA SER A 16 20.39 3.25 23.17
C SER A 16 19.11 3.68 22.47
N ARG A 17 19.11 3.66 21.12
CA ARG A 17 17.96 4.06 20.30
C ARG A 17 17.19 2.88 19.68
N LEU A 18 17.13 1.74 20.36
CA LEU A 18 16.50 0.54 19.79
C LEU A 18 15.41 -0.12 20.62
N ILE A 19 14.99 0.45 21.76
CA ILE A 19 13.94 -0.19 22.55
C ILE A 19 13.06 0.91 23.17
N HIS A 20 11.77 0.94 22.79
CA HIS A 20 10.70 1.87 23.19
C HIS A 20 10.59 3.20 22.39
N GLN A 21 9.92 3.17 21.23
CA GLN A 21 9.45 4.39 20.57
C GLN A 21 7.92 4.35 20.39
N PRO A 22 7.17 4.96 21.32
CA PRO A 22 5.88 5.56 20.97
C PRO A 22 5.72 7.03 21.40
N LEU A 23 6.73 7.71 21.96
CA LEU A 23 6.49 9.01 22.62
C LEU A 23 7.57 10.10 22.40
N ILE A 24 8.09 10.28 21.18
CA ILE A 24 9.04 11.41 20.92
C ILE A 24 8.79 12.03 19.54
N LEU A 25 7.57 12.51 19.29
CA LEU A 25 7.30 13.48 18.23
C LEU A 25 6.87 14.80 18.88
N PRO A 26 7.24 15.97 18.35
CA PRO A 26 6.66 17.25 18.78
C PRO A 26 5.13 17.21 18.81
N VAL A 27 4.50 18.01 19.68
CA VAL A 27 3.03 18.02 19.86
C VAL A 27 2.30 18.26 18.53
N ALA A 28 2.81 19.17 17.70
CA ALA A 28 2.24 19.46 16.39
C ALA A 28 2.25 18.24 15.47
N ASP A 29 3.39 17.52 15.43
CA ASP A 29 3.57 16.32 14.59
C ASP A 29 2.72 15.15 15.08
N ARG A 30 2.58 14.97 16.41
CA ARG A 30 1.64 14.00 16.98
C ARG A 30 0.21 14.28 16.56
N ARG A 31 -0.25 15.52 16.74
CA ARG A 31 -1.61 15.91 16.31
C ARG A 31 -1.82 15.74 14.81
N ALA A 32 -0.79 15.96 14.00
CA ALA A 32 -0.86 15.72 12.56
C ALA A 32 -0.98 14.22 12.24
N SER A 33 -0.19 13.38 12.92
CA SER A 33 -0.29 11.91 12.86
C SER A 33 -1.68 11.42 13.28
N ASP A 34 -2.18 11.89 14.42
CA ASP A 34 -3.49 11.51 14.94
C ASP A 34 -4.60 11.81 13.91
N ARG A 35 -4.60 13.03 13.33
CA ARG A 35 -5.56 13.40 12.26
C ARG A 35 -5.45 12.51 11.03
N ARG A 36 -4.23 12.15 10.59
CA ARG A 36 -4.06 11.24 9.45
C ARG A 36 -4.64 9.86 9.77
N ARG A 37 -4.38 9.35 10.97
CA ARG A 37 -4.87 8.04 11.41
C ARG A 37 -6.38 7.99 11.58
N GLU A 38 -6.98 9.02 12.16
CA GLU A 38 -8.44 9.19 12.21
C GLU A 38 -9.03 9.15 10.80
N ARG A 39 -8.47 9.94 9.87
CA ARG A 39 -8.95 9.95 8.49
C ARG A 39 -8.76 8.61 7.77
N MET A 40 -7.65 7.91 8.00
CA MET A 40 -7.45 6.55 7.46
C MET A 40 -8.50 5.58 7.98
N GLN A 41 -8.88 5.66 9.26
CA GLN A 41 -9.95 4.82 9.82
C GLN A 41 -11.31 5.10 9.18
N GLU A 42 -11.65 6.37 8.97
CA GLU A 42 -12.88 6.76 8.27
C GLU A 42 -12.93 6.25 6.83
N LEU A 43 -11.80 6.31 6.12
CA LEU A 43 -11.69 5.80 4.75
C LEU A 43 -11.80 4.27 4.71
N ASP A 44 -11.13 3.57 5.64
CA ASP A 44 -11.18 2.10 5.76
C ASP A 44 -12.63 1.60 5.91
N ALA A 45 -13.40 2.27 6.78
CA ALA A 45 -14.79 1.94 7.05
C ALA A 45 -15.69 2.10 5.81
N GLN A 46 -15.33 2.99 4.88
CA GLN A 46 -16.07 3.22 3.65
C GLN A 46 -15.67 2.23 2.55
N ILE A 47 -14.37 2.04 2.32
CA ILE A 47 -13.83 1.17 1.25
C ILE A 47 -14.36 -0.26 1.38
N GLY A 48 -14.40 -0.79 2.61
CA GLY A 48 -14.79 -2.18 2.89
C GLY A 48 -16.27 -2.51 2.74
N THR A 49 -17.13 -1.56 2.34
CA THR A 49 -18.56 -1.83 2.18
C THR A 49 -18.87 -2.50 0.83
N PRO A 50 -19.42 -3.74 0.81
CA PRO A 50 -19.72 -4.45 -0.44
C PRO A 50 -20.67 -3.67 -1.37
N LEU A 51 -21.53 -2.84 -0.79
CA LEU A 51 -22.44 -1.98 -1.53
C LEU A 51 -21.70 -0.91 -2.35
N LEU A 52 -20.72 -0.20 -1.78
CA LEU A 52 -19.97 0.83 -2.51
C LEU A 52 -19.13 0.21 -3.63
N MET A 53 -18.43 -0.89 -3.34
CA MET A 53 -17.63 -1.61 -4.34
C MET A 53 -18.47 -2.05 -5.55
N LYS A 54 -19.73 -2.45 -5.32
CA LYS A 54 -20.64 -2.88 -6.39
C LYS A 54 -21.26 -1.69 -7.14
N SER A 55 -21.79 -0.71 -6.41
CA SER A 55 -22.61 0.38 -6.97
C SER A 55 -21.78 1.54 -7.52
N ASN A 56 -20.60 1.81 -6.94
CA ASN A 56 -19.73 2.91 -7.35
C ASN A 56 -18.24 2.54 -7.22
N PRO A 57 -17.73 1.62 -8.06
CA PRO A 57 -16.36 1.13 -7.96
C PRO A 57 -15.30 2.22 -8.18
N GLY A 58 -15.60 3.22 -9.00
CA GLY A 58 -14.71 4.36 -9.20
C GLY A 58 -14.50 5.18 -7.92
N ASN A 59 -15.58 5.44 -7.18
CA ASN A 59 -15.47 6.08 -5.87
C ASN A 59 -14.71 5.21 -4.86
N SER A 60 -14.90 3.88 -4.87
CA SER A 60 -14.12 2.98 -4.02
C SER A 60 -12.61 3.04 -4.33
N LEU A 61 -12.22 3.10 -5.61
CA LEU A 61 -10.81 3.27 -6.00
C LEU A 61 -10.26 4.65 -5.60
N GLU A 62 -11.04 5.71 -5.74
CA GLU A 62 -10.63 7.05 -5.32
C GLU A 62 -10.41 7.13 -3.80
N LEU A 63 -11.29 6.49 -3.01
CA LEU A 63 -11.09 6.36 -1.56
C LEU A 63 -9.81 5.57 -1.24
N CYS A 64 -9.53 4.49 -1.96
CA CYS A 64 -8.27 3.75 -1.82
C CYS A 64 -7.06 4.65 -2.12
N HIS A 65 -7.12 5.46 -3.18
CA HIS A 65 -6.04 6.37 -3.56
C HIS A 65 -5.81 7.46 -2.50
N GLN A 66 -6.88 8.03 -1.94
CA GLN A 66 -6.79 8.97 -0.82
C GLN A 66 -6.19 8.33 0.43
N TYR A 67 -6.57 7.08 0.72
CA TYR A 67 -5.98 6.31 1.81
C TYR A 67 -4.48 6.15 1.58
N LEU A 68 -4.05 5.75 0.38
CA LEU A 68 -2.64 5.52 0.06
C LEU A 68 -1.80 6.78 0.34
N LYS A 69 -2.26 7.95 -0.12
CA LYS A 69 -1.56 9.23 0.13
C LYS A 69 -1.38 9.53 1.62
N LEU A 70 -2.39 9.24 2.44
CA LEU A 70 -2.29 9.41 3.89
C LEU A 70 -1.35 8.39 4.52
N LEU A 71 -1.37 7.16 4.01
CA LEU A 71 -0.56 6.07 4.50
C LEU A 71 0.93 6.30 4.20
N ASP A 72 1.27 6.74 2.98
CA ASP A 72 2.64 7.11 2.59
C ASP A 72 3.15 8.31 3.39
N ALA A 73 2.27 9.27 3.68
CA ALA A 73 2.62 10.42 4.52
C ALA A 73 2.81 10.05 6.00
N GLU A 74 2.12 9.01 6.48
CA GLU A 74 2.22 8.53 7.86
C GLU A 74 3.41 7.59 8.08
N PHE A 75 3.73 6.77 7.08
CA PHE A 75 4.84 5.82 7.11
C PHE A 75 5.73 5.99 5.88
N PRO A 76 6.51 7.09 5.78
CA PRO A 76 7.38 7.33 4.63
C PRO A 76 8.35 6.16 4.42
N GLU A 77 8.53 5.79 3.15
CA GLU A 77 9.49 4.76 2.71
C GLU A 77 9.31 3.38 3.35
N SER A 78 8.16 3.12 3.99
CA SER A 78 7.93 1.93 4.80
C SER A 78 6.70 1.18 4.29
N ALA A 79 6.92 0.02 3.68
CA ALA A 79 5.84 -0.91 3.41
C ALA A 79 5.30 -1.47 4.73
N THR A 80 3.98 -1.39 4.90
CA THR A 80 3.29 -1.87 6.12
C THR A 80 2.20 -2.86 5.74
N ALA A 81 1.68 -3.61 6.71
CA ALA A 81 0.52 -4.47 6.51
C ALA A 81 -0.71 -3.71 5.99
N LEU A 82 -0.82 -2.40 6.24
CA LEU A 82 -1.88 -1.54 5.71
C LEU A 82 -1.74 -1.32 4.20
N HIS A 83 -0.51 -1.21 3.67
CA HIS A 83 -0.27 -1.13 2.22
C HIS A 83 -0.73 -2.41 1.53
N VAL A 84 -0.37 -3.57 2.10
CA VAL A 84 -0.81 -4.88 1.59
C VAL A 84 -2.33 -4.95 1.53
N ARG A 85 -3.02 -4.59 2.62
CA ARG A 85 -4.48 -4.62 2.68
C ARG A 85 -5.12 -3.68 1.66
N LEU A 86 -4.59 -2.46 1.53
CA LEU A 86 -5.11 -1.45 0.62
C LEU A 86 -4.99 -1.89 -0.85
N TYR A 87 -3.83 -2.40 -1.25
CA TYR A 87 -3.62 -2.91 -2.60
C TYR A 87 -4.52 -4.11 -2.91
N LEU A 88 -4.80 -4.97 -1.92
CA LEU A 88 -5.77 -6.06 -2.09
C LEU A 88 -7.21 -5.56 -2.24
N GLN A 89 -7.61 -4.50 -1.54
CA GLN A 89 -8.91 -3.87 -1.76
C GLN A 89 -9.02 -3.33 -3.19
N ALA A 90 -8.01 -2.59 -3.66
CA ALA A 90 -7.97 -2.08 -5.03
C ALA A 90 -7.98 -3.21 -6.09
N PHE A 91 -7.22 -4.29 -5.85
CA PHE A 91 -7.26 -5.52 -6.64
C PHE A 91 -8.68 -6.08 -6.72
N GLN A 92 -9.36 -6.25 -5.59
CA GLN A 92 -10.70 -6.85 -5.53
C GLN A 92 -11.74 -5.99 -6.25
N ILE A 93 -11.67 -4.66 -6.10
CA ILE A 93 -12.52 -3.71 -6.83
C ILE A 93 -12.32 -3.88 -8.35
N CYS A 94 -11.08 -3.97 -8.83
CA CYS A 94 -10.81 -4.16 -10.26
C CYS A 94 -11.29 -5.54 -10.75
N ALA A 95 -10.91 -6.60 -10.04
CA ALA A 95 -11.22 -7.98 -10.41
C ALA A 95 -12.73 -8.25 -10.49
N VAL A 96 -13.51 -7.75 -9.52
CA VAL A 96 -14.97 -7.99 -9.49
C VAL A 96 -15.72 -7.34 -10.66
N HIS A 97 -15.13 -6.32 -11.29
CA HIS A 97 -15.65 -5.62 -12.47
C HIS A 97 -14.97 -6.01 -13.80
N GLY A 98 -14.08 -7.02 -13.76
CA GLY A 98 -13.40 -7.58 -14.93
C GLY A 98 -12.18 -6.82 -15.42
N ASP A 99 -11.67 -5.87 -14.63
CA ASP A 99 -10.48 -5.08 -14.99
C ASP A 99 -9.20 -5.85 -14.66
N GLU A 100 -8.85 -6.78 -15.55
CA GLU A 100 -7.69 -7.65 -15.36
C GLU A 100 -6.36 -6.88 -15.38
N ALA A 101 -6.26 -5.82 -16.18
CA ALA A 101 -5.06 -5.00 -16.32
C ALA A 101 -4.71 -4.27 -15.02
N ARG A 102 -5.67 -3.57 -14.41
CA ARG A 102 -5.40 -2.89 -13.13
C ARG A 102 -5.36 -3.88 -11.97
N ALA A 103 -6.13 -4.95 -12.02
CA ALA A 103 -6.05 -6.01 -11.01
C ALA A 103 -4.63 -6.61 -10.96
N SER A 104 -4.00 -6.96 -12.08
CA SER A 104 -2.63 -7.50 -12.06
C SER A 104 -1.63 -6.55 -11.41
N VAL A 105 -1.70 -5.26 -11.73
CA VAL A 105 -0.82 -4.22 -11.15
C VAL A 105 -1.03 -4.07 -9.65
N PHE A 106 -2.29 -3.97 -9.18
CA PHE A 106 -2.57 -3.89 -7.75
C PHE A 106 -2.20 -5.19 -7.00
N GLY A 107 -2.43 -6.35 -7.61
CA GLY A 107 -1.99 -7.63 -7.08
C GLY A 107 -0.46 -7.69 -6.91
N LYS A 108 0.29 -7.19 -7.90
CA LYS A 108 1.76 -7.11 -7.85
C LYS A 108 2.23 -6.20 -6.72
N ARG A 109 1.64 -5.01 -6.56
CA ARG A 109 1.94 -4.11 -5.43
C ARG A 109 1.62 -4.74 -4.07
N ALA A 110 0.51 -5.48 -3.97
CA ALA A 110 0.18 -6.23 -2.77
C ALA A 110 1.21 -7.33 -2.47
N TYR A 111 1.66 -8.06 -3.50
CA TYR A 111 2.73 -9.06 -3.39
C TYR A 111 4.04 -8.44 -2.92
N GLU A 112 4.51 -7.37 -3.56
CA GLU A 112 5.77 -6.70 -3.22
C GLU A 112 5.75 -6.16 -1.78
N ALA A 113 4.67 -5.49 -1.38
CA ALA A 113 4.51 -5.03 0.00
C ALA A 113 4.45 -6.21 1.00
N CYS A 114 3.80 -7.32 0.64
CA CYS A 114 3.67 -8.49 1.50
C CYS A 114 5.00 -9.25 1.62
N LEU A 115 5.78 -9.30 0.54
CA LEU A 115 7.13 -9.85 0.52
C LEU A 115 8.03 -9.12 1.51
N LEU A 116 7.98 -7.78 1.52
CA LEU A 116 8.73 -6.96 2.49
C LEU A 116 8.26 -7.19 3.93
N CYS A 117 6.96 -7.34 4.16
CA CYS A 117 6.40 -7.49 5.51
C CYS A 117 6.51 -8.91 6.09
N LYS A 118 6.41 -9.95 5.27
CA LYS A 118 6.20 -11.34 5.69
C LYS A 118 7.16 -12.36 5.08
N GLY A 119 7.95 -11.97 4.07
CA GLY A 119 8.82 -12.86 3.32
C GLY A 119 8.10 -13.70 2.26
N GLU A 120 8.89 -14.33 1.38
CA GLU A 120 8.43 -15.12 0.23
C GLU A 120 7.70 -16.41 0.65
N ASP A 121 8.10 -17.01 1.78
CA ASP A 121 7.53 -18.29 2.23
C ASP A 121 6.14 -18.18 2.85
N SER A 122 5.67 -16.96 3.14
CA SER A 122 4.34 -16.75 3.68
C SER A 122 3.27 -17.23 2.70
N PRO A 123 2.26 -18.01 3.15
CA PRO A 123 1.13 -18.40 2.31
C PRO A 123 0.45 -17.20 1.64
N SER A 124 0.30 -16.08 2.37
CA SER A 124 -0.27 -14.85 1.81
C SER A 124 0.56 -14.30 0.66
N THR A 125 1.89 -14.23 0.81
CA THR A 125 2.80 -13.73 -0.22
C THR A 125 2.69 -14.58 -1.49
N LYS A 126 2.67 -15.91 -1.36
CA LYS A 126 2.48 -16.84 -2.48
C LYS A 126 1.13 -16.64 -3.17
N SER A 127 0.05 -16.49 -2.41
CA SER A 127 -1.29 -16.22 -2.97
C SER A 127 -1.35 -14.90 -3.73
N TYR A 128 -0.76 -13.82 -3.20
CA TYR A 128 -0.80 -12.52 -3.87
C TYR A 128 0.06 -12.50 -5.13
N LYS A 129 1.20 -13.20 -5.12
CA LYS A 129 2.00 -13.45 -6.33
C LYS A 129 1.17 -14.14 -7.40
N PHE A 130 0.49 -15.23 -7.03
CA PHE A 130 -0.38 -15.96 -7.95
C PHE A 130 -1.48 -15.06 -8.54
N TYR A 131 -2.23 -14.33 -7.70
CA TYR A 131 -3.30 -13.45 -8.19
C TYR A 131 -2.80 -12.23 -8.99
N SER A 132 -1.56 -11.79 -8.78
CA SER A 132 -0.95 -10.76 -9.64
C SER A 132 -0.71 -11.25 -11.07
N GLN A 133 -0.47 -12.55 -11.23
CA GLN A 133 -0.21 -13.20 -12.52
C GLN A 133 -1.48 -13.76 -13.15
N HIS A 134 -2.46 -14.11 -12.33
CA HIS A 134 -3.73 -14.72 -12.74
C HIS A 134 -4.93 -14.05 -12.05
N PRO A 135 -5.21 -12.75 -12.31
CA PRO A 135 -6.33 -12.05 -11.64
C PRO A 135 -7.69 -12.69 -11.94
N ALA A 136 -7.87 -13.24 -13.14
CA ALA A 136 -9.09 -13.91 -13.57
C ALA A 136 -9.42 -15.18 -12.76
N GLU A 137 -8.44 -15.78 -12.08
CA GLU A 137 -8.64 -16.96 -11.23
C GLU A 137 -9.14 -16.61 -9.82
N HIS A 138 -9.26 -15.32 -9.49
CA HIS A 138 -9.84 -14.91 -8.23
C HIS A 138 -11.35 -15.23 -8.21
N PHE A 139 -11.82 -15.85 -7.12
CA PHE A 139 -13.19 -16.37 -6.98
C PHE A 139 -14.32 -15.34 -7.18
N ASN A 140 -14.02 -14.04 -7.10
CA ASN A 140 -14.98 -12.95 -7.32
C ASN A 140 -14.85 -12.28 -8.70
N PHE A 141 -13.98 -12.75 -9.58
CA PHE A 141 -13.76 -12.13 -10.88
C PHE A 141 -15.08 -11.98 -11.66
N GLN A 142 -15.30 -10.78 -12.20
CA GLN A 142 -16.49 -10.41 -13.00
C GLN A 142 -17.86 -10.57 -12.31
N LYS A 143 -17.94 -10.83 -10.99
CA LYS A 143 -19.24 -11.00 -10.30
C LYS A 143 -20.14 -9.76 -10.29
N CYS A 144 -19.58 -8.57 -10.47
CA CYS A 144 -20.34 -7.33 -10.58
C CYS A 144 -20.55 -6.87 -12.04
N GLY A 145 -20.08 -7.66 -13.01
CA GLY A 145 -20.19 -7.38 -14.44
C GLY A 145 -18.84 -7.20 -15.12
N GLN A 146 -18.89 -6.73 -16.37
CA GLN A 146 -17.73 -6.59 -17.26
C GLN A 146 -17.53 -5.13 -17.73
N ARG A 147 -18.02 -4.16 -16.94
CA ARG A 147 -17.97 -2.73 -17.32
C ARG A 147 -16.54 -2.23 -17.54
N TRP A 148 -15.58 -2.77 -16.79
CA TRP A 148 -14.17 -2.40 -16.88
C TRP A 148 -13.33 -3.49 -17.54
N LYS A 149 -13.93 -4.30 -18.42
CA LYS A 149 -13.21 -5.42 -19.04
C LYS A 149 -11.97 -4.93 -19.77
N THR A 150 -10.82 -5.38 -19.30
CA THR A 150 -9.49 -5.18 -19.91
C THR A 150 -8.71 -6.47 -19.74
N SER A 151 -7.63 -6.64 -20.49
CA SER A 151 -6.72 -7.78 -20.40
C SER A 151 -5.33 -7.32 -19.98
N MET A 152 -4.52 -8.21 -19.40
CA MET A 152 -3.19 -7.87 -18.85
C MET A 152 -2.22 -7.31 -19.89
N ASP A 153 -2.38 -7.64 -21.17
CA ASP A 153 -1.59 -7.07 -22.28
C ASP A 153 -1.86 -5.58 -22.52
N MET A 154 -2.92 -5.03 -21.93
CA MET A 154 -3.23 -3.60 -21.98
C MET A 154 -2.47 -2.77 -20.93
N VAL A 155 -1.65 -3.40 -20.08
CA VAL A 155 -0.78 -2.69 -19.14
C VAL A 155 0.40 -2.10 -19.92
N ASP A 156 0.43 -0.78 -20.03
CA ASP A 156 1.53 -0.05 -20.65
C ASP A 156 2.55 0.39 -19.61
N GLU A 157 3.55 -0.46 -19.34
CA GLU A 157 4.67 -0.15 -18.44
C GLU A 157 5.64 0.89 -19.01
N SER A 158 5.50 1.29 -20.28
CA SER A 158 6.34 2.33 -20.90
C SER A 158 5.85 3.75 -20.60
N LEU A 159 4.66 3.89 -20.01
CA LEU A 159 4.15 5.17 -19.57
C LEU A 159 5.05 5.80 -18.51
N GLU A 160 5.24 7.11 -18.63
CA GLU A 160 5.84 7.92 -17.59
C GLU A 160 5.04 7.78 -16.28
N THR A 161 5.74 7.77 -15.15
CA THR A 161 5.21 7.38 -13.83
C THR A 161 3.92 8.11 -13.45
N GLU A 162 3.83 9.42 -13.65
CA GLU A 162 2.64 10.20 -13.33
C GLU A 162 1.44 9.79 -14.19
N LYS A 163 1.65 9.56 -15.49
CA LYS A 163 0.60 9.07 -16.39
C LYS A 163 0.15 7.67 -16.03
N PHE A 164 1.09 6.80 -15.65
CA PHE A 164 0.79 5.45 -15.20
C PHE A 164 -0.07 5.46 -13.93
N GLU A 165 0.30 6.24 -12.90
CA GLU A 165 -0.51 6.36 -11.69
C GLU A 165 -1.90 6.94 -11.97
N LYS A 166 -2.00 7.95 -12.85
CA LYS A 166 -3.30 8.51 -13.26
C LYS A 166 -4.18 7.47 -13.95
N TRP A 167 -3.61 6.63 -14.80
CA TRP A 167 -4.32 5.53 -15.43
C TRP A 167 -4.75 4.47 -14.40
N LEU A 168 -3.85 4.10 -13.49
CA LEU A 168 -4.09 3.06 -12.48
C LEU A 168 -5.23 3.44 -11.53
N TRP A 169 -5.28 4.69 -11.08
CA TRP A 169 -6.25 5.18 -10.10
C TRP A 169 -7.49 5.85 -10.72
N ARG A 170 -7.70 5.76 -12.04
CA ARG A 170 -8.89 6.35 -12.68
C ARG A 170 -10.18 5.68 -12.19
N ALA A 171 -11.22 6.49 -11.97
CA ALA A 171 -12.56 6.04 -11.64
C ALA A 171 -13.30 5.43 -12.84
#